data_AF-A0A9P0KA22-F1
#
_entry.id   AF-A0A9P0KA22-F1
#
_cell.length_a   1.000
_cell.length_b   1.000
_cell.length_c   1.000
_cell.angle_alpha   90.00
_cell.angle_beta   90.00
_cell.angle_gamma   90.00
#
_symmetry.space_group_name_H-M   'P 1'
#
loop_
_entity.id
_entity.type
_entity.pdbx_description
1 polymer ?
#
loop_
_entity_poly.entity_id
_entity_poly.type
_entity_poly.pdbx_seq_one_letter_code
_entity_poly.pdbx_strand_id
1 'polypeptide(L)'
;MSSADAVVLSYNECLLRESDLHLLKGPYWLNDSVISFYFEYLQSDLFRDFPQLLFVSPEVTQCIKVSPQRDIGIFLDPLVSNLQRDFIFFALNDNESTDSSGGSHWSLLVFSRPEQTVFHYDSSNGSNEMPALELSQKILKYFSMDAIGRFESMACLQQNNG
;
A
#
# COMPACT_ATOMS: atom_id res chain seq x y z
N MET A 1 23.51 1.89 -28.43
CA MET A 1 24.00 2.52 -27.18
C MET A 1 22.79 2.65 -26.30
N SER A 2 22.69 1.88 -25.22
CA SER A 2 21.56 1.97 -24.30
C SER A 2 21.54 3.39 -23.71
N SER A 3 20.46 4.12 -23.91
CA SER A 3 20.17 5.28 -23.07
C SER A 3 20.26 4.81 -21.62
N ALA A 4 21.13 5.41 -20.81
CA ALA A 4 21.15 5.12 -19.39
C ALA A 4 19.76 5.49 -18.84
N ASP A 5 19.14 4.62 -18.04
CA ASP A 5 17.83 4.86 -17.46
C ASP A 5 17.88 6.07 -16.50
N ALA A 6 17.59 7.24 -17.06
CA ALA A 6 17.86 8.52 -16.43
C ALA A 6 16.86 8.79 -15.31
N VAL A 7 17.32 9.47 -14.26
CA VAL A 7 16.42 10.02 -13.24
C VAL A 7 15.61 11.14 -13.87
N VAL A 8 14.29 11.05 -13.77
CA VAL A 8 13.36 12.08 -14.26
C VAL A 8 12.73 12.88 -13.14
N LEU A 9 12.66 12.31 -11.93
CA LEU A 9 12.14 12.99 -10.76
C LEU A 9 12.85 12.50 -9.50
N SER A 10 13.22 13.43 -8.62
CA SER A 10 13.55 13.18 -7.22
C SER A 10 12.57 14.00 -6.39
N TYR A 11 11.73 13.33 -5.61
CA TYR A 11 10.61 13.91 -4.89
C TYR A 11 10.52 13.32 -3.48
N ASN A 12 10.91 14.10 -2.46
CA ASN A 12 11.08 13.63 -1.08
C ASN A 12 11.89 12.32 -1.06
N GLU A 13 11.31 11.23 -0.55
CA GLU A 13 11.95 9.90 -0.47
C GLU A 13 11.81 9.07 -1.75
N CYS A 14 11.13 9.58 -2.78
CA CYS A 14 10.88 8.89 -4.04
C CYS A 14 11.84 9.35 -5.15
N LEU A 15 12.30 8.38 -5.95
CA LEU A 15 13.12 8.61 -7.13
C LEU A 15 12.49 7.88 -8.32
N LEU A 16 12.05 8.61 -9.34
CA LEU A 16 11.52 8.03 -10.57
C LEU A 16 12.53 8.14 -11.70
N ARG A 17 12.60 7.10 -12.51
CA ARG A 17 13.40 7.00 -13.73
C ARG A 17 12.53 7.02 -14.98
N GLU A 18 13.15 7.16 -16.15
CA GLU A 18 12.46 7.12 -17.44
C GLU A 18 11.68 5.81 -17.61
N SER A 19 12.24 4.68 -17.15
CA SER A 19 11.60 3.37 -17.16
C SER A 19 10.30 3.35 -16.35
N ASP A 20 10.28 3.95 -15.15
CA ASP A 20 9.09 4.05 -14.30
C ASP A 20 7.97 4.85 -14.98
N LEU A 21 8.33 5.99 -15.60
CA LEU A 21 7.37 6.81 -16.34
C LEU A 21 6.80 6.10 -17.57
N HIS A 22 7.56 5.20 -18.18
CA HIS A 22 7.08 4.44 -19.32
C HIS A 22 5.92 3.51 -18.95
N LEU A 23 5.88 3.00 -17.71
CA LEU A 23 4.80 2.15 -17.22
C LEU A 23 3.44 2.88 -17.22
N LEU A 24 3.43 4.21 -17.13
CA LEU A 24 2.21 5.01 -17.21
C LEU A 24 1.62 5.08 -18.62
N LYS A 25 2.34 4.61 -19.66
CA LYS A 25 1.95 4.75 -21.07
C LYS A 25 1.61 3.40 -21.69
N GLY A 26 0.42 2.88 -21.42
CA GLY A 26 -0.11 1.68 -22.08
C GLY A 26 -0.72 0.69 -21.10
N PRO A 27 -0.85 -0.60 -21.49
CA PRO A 27 -1.36 -1.67 -20.62
C PRO A 27 -0.24 -2.26 -19.74
N TYR A 28 0.70 -1.43 -19.28
CA TYR A 28 1.80 -1.89 -18.45
C TYR A 28 1.39 -1.85 -16.98
N TRP A 29 1.93 -2.76 -16.20
CA TRP A 29 1.70 -2.78 -14.76
C TRP A 29 2.54 -1.71 -14.07
N LEU A 30 1.92 -1.04 -13.12
CA LEU A 30 2.62 -0.10 -12.24
C LEU A 30 3.51 -0.89 -11.28
N ASN A 31 4.69 -0.35 -11.01
CA ASN A 31 5.61 -0.87 -10.02
C ASN A 31 5.52 -0.08 -8.71
N ASP A 32 6.27 -0.54 -7.71
CA ASP A 32 6.36 0.05 -6.39
C ASP A 32 6.73 1.53 -6.48
N SER A 33 7.75 1.90 -7.25
CA SER A 33 8.24 3.30 -7.39
C SER A 33 7.12 4.27 -7.77
N VAL A 34 6.30 3.92 -8.75
CA VAL A 34 5.20 4.79 -9.22
C VAL A 34 4.13 4.95 -8.14
N ILE A 35 3.76 3.85 -7.46
CA ILE A 35 2.74 3.88 -6.41
C ILE A 35 3.27 4.63 -5.17
N SER A 36 4.52 4.37 -4.75
CA SER A 36 5.23 5.07 -3.68
C SER A 36 5.25 6.57 -3.93
N PHE A 37 5.63 6.99 -5.14
CA PHE A 37 5.59 8.40 -5.52
C PHE A 37 4.18 8.99 -5.40
N TYR A 38 3.16 8.29 -5.89
CA TYR A 38 1.80 8.80 -5.82
C TYR A 38 1.33 8.93 -4.37
N PHE A 39 1.59 7.94 -3.52
CA PHE A 39 1.27 7.99 -2.08
C PHE A 39 2.00 9.13 -1.37
N GLU A 40 3.28 9.34 -1.69
CA GLU A 40 4.07 10.46 -1.17
C GLU A 40 3.48 11.81 -1.59
N TYR A 41 3.06 11.95 -2.85
CA TYR A 41 2.37 13.15 -3.35
C TYR A 41 1.01 13.37 -2.67
N LEU A 42 0.24 12.30 -2.44
CA LEU A 42 -1.02 12.37 -1.71
C LEU A 42 -0.80 12.89 -0.28
N GLN A 43 0.19 12.33 0.43
CA GLN A 43 0.54 12.68 1.80
C GLN A 43 1.07 14.13 1.92
N SER A 44 2.02 14.49 1.04
CA SER A 44 2.83 15.69 1.18
C SER A 44 2.23 16.92 0.52
N ASP A 45 1.32 16.78 -0.45
CA ASP A 45 0.73 17.90 -1.19
C ASP A 45 -0.78 17.89 -1.17
N LEU A 46 -1.40 16.83 -1.72
CA LEU A 46 -2.84 16.85 -1.96
C LEU A 46 -3.62 16.83 -0.64
N PHE A 47 -3.15 16.07 0.35
CA PHE A 47 -3.76 15.94 1.67
C PHE A 47 -2.87 16.45 2.79
N ARG A 48 -1.98 17.42 2.52
CA ARG A 48 -1.09 18.03 3.51
C ARG A 48 -1.82 18.53 4.77
N ASP A 49 -3.03 19.07 4.60
CA ASP A 49 -3.85 19.61 5.68
C ASP A 49 -4.66 18.54 6.44
N PHE A 50 -4.52 17.25 6.08
CA PHE A 50 -5.20 16.11 6.70
C PHE A 50 -4.19 15.12 7.31
N PRO A 51 -3.49 15.52 8.38
CA PRO A 51 -2.40 14.72 8.95
C PRO A 51 -2.90 13.40 9.58
N GLN A 52 -4.20 13.24 9.80
CA GLN A 52 -4.81 11.97 10.22
C GLN A 52 -4.81 10.88 9.12
N LEU A 53 -4.54 11.23 7.86
CA LEU A 53 -4.36 10.28 6.76
C LEU A 53 -2.88 9.84 6.71
N LEU A 54 -2.65 8.53 6.59
CA LEU A 54 -1.31 7.96 6.42
C LEU A 54 -1.30 7.05 5.20
N PHE A 55 -0.41 7.33 4.25
CA PHE A 55 -0.20 6.52 3.06
C PHE A 55 1.08 5.70 3.21
N VAL A 56 0.94 4.39 3.40
CA VAL A 56 2.06 3.46 3.60
C VAL A 56 2.49 2.91 2.25
N SER A 57 3.76 3.11 1.91
CA SER A 57 4.29 2.69 0.61
C SER A 57 4.17 1.17 0.38
N PRO A 58 4.14 0.71 -0.89
CA PRO A 58 4.21 -0.70 -1.25
C PRO A 58 5.29 -1.49 -0.52
N GLU A 59 6.51 -0.95 -0.41
CA GLU A 59 7.65 -1.64 0.18
C GLU A 59 7.43 -1.85 1.68
N VAL A 60 6.97 -0.81 2.39
CA VAL A 60 6.64 -0.93 3.83
C VAL A 60 5.43 -1.84 4.04
N THR A 61 4.44 -1.78 3.15
CA THR A 61 3.28 -2.69 3.18
C THR A 61 3.73 -4.15 3.04
N GLN A 62 4.62 -4.45 2.09
CA GLN A 62 5.19 -5.78 1.92
C GLN A 62 5.98 -6.20 3.16
N CYS A 63 6.81 -5.32 3.72
CA CYS A 63 7.54 -5.59 4.97
C CYS A 63 6.61 -5.98 6.11
N ILE A 64 5.50 -5.26 6.31
CA ILE A 64 4.51 -5.59 7.34
C ILE A 64 3.82 -6.93 7.01
N LYS A 65 3.47 -7.15 5.75
CA LYS A 65 2.81 -8.37 5.28
C LYS A 65 3.65 -9.62 5.55
N VAL A 66 4.96 -9.60 5.30
CA VAL A 66 5.83 -10.78 5.48
C VAL A 66 6.41 -10.91 6.89
N SER A 67 6.46 -9.82 7.66
CA SER A 67 7.04 -9.83 9.01
C SER A 67 6.13 -10.55 10.02
N PRO A 68 6.71 -11.18 11.06
CA PRO A 68 5.92 -11.75 12.14
C PRO A 68 5.25 -10.65 12.97
N GLN A 69 4.13 -10.96 13.62
CA GLN A 69 3.31 -9.96 14.35
C GLN A 69 4.11 -9.07 15.31
N ARG A 70 5.06 -9.65 16.05
CA ARG A 70 5.88 -8.95 17.06
C ARG A 70 6.78 -7.86 16.47
N ASP A 71 7.09 -7.95 15.18
CA ASP A 71 8.06 -7.08 14.51
C ASP A 71 7.38 -5.98 13.69
N ILE A 72 6.03 -6.00 13.58
CA ILE A 72 5.26 -4.98 12.84
C ILE A 72 5.49 -3.57 13.40
N GLY A 73 5.66 -3.44 14.72
CA GLY A 73 5.93 -2.14 15.36
C GLY A 73 7.21 -1.46 14.86
N ILE A 74 8.20 -2.22 14.39
CA ILE A 74 9.43 -1.68 13.78
C ILE A 74 9.09 -0.77 12.59
N PHE A 75 8.05 -1.10 11.84
CA PHE A 75 7.62 -0.35 10.66
C PHE A 75 6.54 0.69 10.97
N LEU A 76 5.56 0.35 11.82
CA LEU A 76 4.40 1.22 12.07
C LEU A 76 4.64 2.25 13.17
N ASP A 77 5.40 1.94 14.23
CA ASP A 77 5.60 2.87 15.36
C ASP A 77 6.15 4.22 14.89
N PRO A 78 7.18 4.29 14.01
CA PRO A 78 7.67 5.57 13.50
C PRO A 78 6.60 6.42 12.80
N LEU A 79 5.58 5.78 12.22
CA LEU A 79 4.54 6.43 11.41
C LEU A 79 3.33 6.89 12.25
N VAL A 80 3.05 6.21 13.37
CA VAL A 80 1.83 6.41 14.17
C VAL A 80 2.06 6.84 15.62
N SER A 81 3.28 6.75 16.18
CA SER A 81 3.51 7.04 17.62
C SER A 81 3.35 8.52 17.98
N ASN A 82 3.69 9.44 17.08
CA ASN A 82 3.66 10.88 17.36
C ASN A 82 2.35 11.56 16.98
N LEU A 83 1.50 10.86 16.21
CA LEU A 83 0.28 11.41 15.68
C LEU A 83 -0.72 10.29 15.43
N GLN A 84 -1.92 10.45 15.99
CA GLN A 84 -3.01 9.53 15.71
C GLN A 84 -3.40 9.62 14.23
N ARG A 85 -3.28 8.48 13.53
CA ARG A 85 -3.78 8.31 12.16
C ARG A 85 -5.14 7.65 12.22
N ASP A 86 -6.15 8.31 11.69
CA ASP A 86 -7.52 7.81 11.65
C ASP A 86 -7.73 6.88 10.47
N PHE A 87 -7.06 7.17 9.33
CA PHE A 87 -7.09 6.31 8.15
C PHE A 87 -5.66 5.97 7.72
N ILE A 88 -5.40 4.69 7.51
CA ILE A 88 -4.10 4.19 7.06
C ILE A 88 -4.30 3.37 5.79
N PHE A 89 -3.69 3.83 4.70
CA PHE A 89 -3.79 3.27 3.36
C PHE A 89 -2.56 2.42 3.08
N PHE A 90 -2.76 1.18 2.65
CA PHE A 90 -1.69 0.24 2.30
C PHE A 90 -1.85 -0.20 0.85
N ALA A 91 -0.80 -0.02 0.07
CA ALA A 91 -0.72 -0.56 -1.29
C ALA A 91 -0.38 -2.06 -1.21
N LEU A 92 -1.39 -2.91 -1.38
CA LEU A 92 -1.26 -4.35 -1.21
C LEU A 92 -0.99 -5.04 -2.55
N ASN A 93 0.07 -5.84 -2.57
CA ASN A 93 0.41 -6.73 -3.66
C ASN A 93 0.18 -8.20 -3.26
N ASP A 94 -0.17 -9.07 -4.21
CA ASP A 94 -0.32 -10.52 -4.02
C ASP A 94 0.99 -11.31 -3.92
N ASN A 95 2.16 -10.69 -4.13
CA ASN A 95 3.44 -11.39 -4.08
C ASN A 95 3.68 -12.05 -2.70
N GLU A 96 3.65 -13.38 -2.67
CA GLU A 96 3.91 -14.18 -1.46
C GLU A 96 5.40 -14.41 -1.20
N SER A 97 6.26 -14.19 -2.20
CA SER A 97 7.70 -14.45 -2.09
C SER A 97 8.41 -13.30 -1.37
N THR A 98 9.31 -13.65 -0.44
CA THR A 98 10.26 -12.71 0.17
C THR A 98 11.56 -12.59 -0.62
N ASP A 99 11.85 -13.57 -1.47
CA ASP A 99 13.18 -13.77 -2.07
C ASP A 99 13.19 -13.42 -3.57
N SER A 100 12.03 -13.08 -4.13
CA SER A 100 11.88 -12.67 -5.53
C SER A 100 10.91 -11.53 -5.68
N SER A 101 11.26 -10.56 -6.52
CA SER A 101 10.32 -9.60 -7.07
C SER A 101 9.23 -10.33 -7.87
N GLY A 102 7.99 -9.90 -7.74
CA GLY A 102 6.85 -10.58 -8.34
C GLY A 102 5.54 -9.93 -7.91
N GLY A 103 4.47 -10.71 -8.01
CA GLY A 103 3.11 -10.22 -7.85
C GLY A 103 2.43 -9.96 -9.18
N SER A 104 1.16 -10.27 -9.24
CA SER A 104 0.31 -10.06 -10.39
C SER A 104 -0.78 -9.01 -10.24
N HIS A 105 -1.02 -8.54 -9.01
CA HIS A 105 -2.16 -7.69 -8.77
C HIS A 105 -2.00 -6.73 -7.59
N TRP A 106 -2.44 -5.49 -7.82
CA TRP A 106 -2.51 -4.45 -6.81
C TRP A 106 -3.93 -4.26 -6.32
N SER A 107 -4.07 -4.10 -5.01
CA SER A 107 -5.32 -3.72 -4.36
C SER A 107 -5.03 -2.71 -3.25
N LEU A 108 -6.06 -2.01 -2.78
CA LEU A 108 -5.91 -1.05 -1.69
C LEU A 108 -6.55 -1.60 -0.41
N LEU A 109 -5.80 -1.56 0.69
CA LEU A 109 -6.31 -1.87 2.01
C LEU A 109 -6.34 -0.59 2.87
N VAL A 110 -7.46 -0.33 3.53
CA VAL A 110 -7.66 0.89 4.33
C VAL A 110 -8.07 0.50 5.74
N PHE A 111 -7.19 0.73 6.71
CA PHE A 111 -7.57 0.66 8.11
C PHE A 111 -8.27 1.96 8.51
N SER A 112 -9.48 1.83 9.06
CA SER A 112 -10.23 2.95 9.61
C SER A 112 -10.36 2.82 11.12
N ARG A 113 -9.79 3.78 11.85
CA ARG A 113 -9.81 3.82 13.31
C ARG A 113 -11.20 4.13 13.88
N PRO A 114 -12.01 5.06 13.34
CA PRO A 114 -13.34 5.35 13.87
C PRO A 114 -14.26 4.13 13.85
N GLU A 115 -14.27 3.39 12.74
CA GLU A 115 -15.05 2.16 12.56
C GLU A 115 -14.35 0.94 13.19
N GLN A 116 -13.06 1.05 13.47
CA GLN A 116 -12.19 -0.04 13.91
C GLN A 116 -12.17 -1.23 12.93
N THR A 117 -12.37 -0.94 11.64
CA THR A 117 -12.54 -1.92 10.56
C THR A 117 -11.50 -1.69 9.48
N VAL A 118 -11.11 -2.76 8.80
CA VAL A 118 -10.26 -2.71 7.62
C VAL A 118 -11.12 -2.94 6.37
N PHE A 119 -11.03 -2.02 5.42
CA PHE A 119 -11.74 -2.06 4.16
C PHE A 119 -10.79 -2.46 3.02
N HIS A 120 -11.17 -3.44 2.22
CA HIS A 120 -10.41 -3.89 1.06
C HIS A 120 -11.09 -3.44 -0.23
N TYR A 121 -10.34 -2.76 -1.09
CA TYR A 121 -10.77 -2.30 -2.40
C TYR A 121 -9.96 -3.06 -3.46
N ASP A 122 -10.64 -3.96 -4.14
CA ASP A 122 -10.05 -4.82 -5.15
C ASP A 122 -10.70 -4.61 -6.52
N SER A 123 -9.91 -4.09 -7.46
CA SER A 123 -10.35 -3.84 -8.84
C SER A 123 -10.44 -5.13 -9.67
N SER A 124 -9.91 -6.25 -9.19
CA SER A 124 -10.14 -7.59 -9.72
C SER A 124 -10.74 -8.44 -8.60
N ASN A 125 -12.06 -8.30 -8.40
CA ASN A 125 -12.77 -8.81 -7.23
C ASN A 125 -12.36 -10.24 -6.82
N GLY A 126 -11.76 -10.35 -5.63
CA GLY A 126 -11.34 -11.61 -5.01
C GLY A 126 -9.87 -11.99 -5.26
N SER A 127 -9.16 -11.32 -6.17
CA SER A 127 -7.76 -11.65 -6.50
C SER A 127 -6.82 -11.50 -5.31
N ASN A 128 -6.99 -10.45 -4.49
CA ASN A 128 -6.14 -10.18 -3.32
C ASN A 128 -6.84 -10.46 -1.98
N GLU A 129 -7.96 -11.19 -1.96
CA GLU A 129 -8.76 -11.35 -0.73
C GLU A 129 -7.99 -12.02 0.41
N MET A 130 -7.26 -13.10 0.14
CA MET A 130 -6.46 -13.81 1.15
C MET A 130 -5.30 -12.94 1.70
N PRO A 131 -4.42 -12.35 0.85
CA PRO A 131 -3.41 -11.41 1.32
C PRO A 131 -4.00 -10.22 2.10
N ALA A 132 -5.16 -9.72 1.69
CA ALA A 132 -5.84 -8.61 2.34
C ALA A 132 -6.34 -9.00 3.73
N LEU A 133 -6.96 -10.18 3.86
CA LEU A 133 -7.44 -10.70 5.14
C LEU A 133 -6.27 -10.91 6.12
N GLU A 134 -5.17 -11.51 5.67
CA GLU A 134 -3.98 -11.75 6.51
C GLU A 134 -3.35 -10.45 7.01
N LEU A 135 -3.16 -9.47 6.11
CA LEU A 135 -2.65 -8.16 6.49
C LEU A 135 -3.62 -7.45 7.44
N SER A 136 -4.93 -7.54 7.19
CA SER A 136 -5.95 -6.93 8.06
C SER A 136 -5.89 -7.46 9.49
N GLN A 137 -5.77 -8.78 9.67
CA GLN A 137 -5.64 -9.39 10.99
C GLN A 137 -4.39 -8.89 11.72
N LYS A 138 -3.27 -8.75 11.00
CA LYS A 138 -2.02 -8.21 11.53
C LYS A 138 -2.17 -6.77 12.01
N ILE A 139 -2.80 -5.92 11.21
CA ILE A 139 -3.05 -4.50 11.51
C ILE A 139 -4.00 -4.36 12.70
N LEU A 140 -5.12 -5.08 12.72
CA LEU A 140 -6.09 -5.03 13.82
C LEU A 140 -5.44 -5.47 15.14
N LYS A 141 -4.66 -6.56 15.10
CA LYS A 141 -3.91 -7.03 16.28
C LYS A 141 -2.86 -6.02 16.75
N TYR A 142 -2.17 -5.34 15.84
CA TYR A 142 -1.21 -4.28 16.19
C TYR A 142 -1.91 -3.15 16.95
N PHE A 143 -3.10 -2.72 16.52
CA PHE A 143 -3.89 -1.71 17.22
C PHE A 143 -4.71 -2.26 18.41
N SER A 144 -4.45 -3.48 18.85
CA SER A 144 -5.16 -4.14 19.97
C SER A 144 -6.68 -4.21 19.77
N MET A 145 -7.11 -4.41 18.52
CA MET A 145 -8.52 -4.56 18.11
C MET A 145 -8.85 -6.02 17.84
N ASP A 146 -10.12 -6.40 18.05
CA ASP A 146 -10.62 -7.71 17.65
C ASP A 146 -10.64 -7.82 16.12
N ALA A 147 -10.31 -8.99 15.59
CA ALA A 147 -10.36 -9.25 14.15
C ALA A 147 -11.76 -9.67 13.68
N ILE A 148 -12.59 -10.19 14.58
CA ILE A 148 -13.88 -10.78 14.22
C ILE A 148 -14.83 -9.70 13.68
N GLY A 149 -15.27 -9.87 12.44
CA GLY A 149 -16.25 -8.98 11.79
C GLY A 149 -15.70 -7.59 11.46
N ARG A 150 -14.38 -7.43 11.39
CA ARG A 150 -13.71 -6.12 11.18
C ARG A 150 -12.91 -6.06 9.89
N PHE A 151 -13.28 -6.89 8.92
CA PHE A 151 -12.76 -6.89 7.57
C PHE A 151 -13.93 -6.88 6.60
N GLU A 152 -13.92 -5.91 5.67
CA GLU A 152 -14.98 -5.73 4.69
C GLU A 152 -14.40 -5.54 3.29
N SER A 153 -14.75 -6.43 2.36
CA SER A 153 -14.48 -6.25 0.93
C SER A 153 -15.49 -5.29 0.34
N MET A 154 -15.01 -4.15 -0.15
CA MET A 154 -15.85 -3.05 -0.63
C MET A 154 -16.12 -3.16 -2.12
N ALA A 155 -17.34 -2.81 -2.52
CA ALA A 155 -17.65 -2.62 -3.93
C ALA A 155 -16.82 -1.44 -4.48
N CYS A 156 -16.04 -1.69 -5.53
CA CYS A 156 -15.23 -0.66 -6.19
C CYS A 156 -15.24 -0.86 -7.73
N LEU A 157 -14.71 0.12 -8.45
CA LEU A 157 -14.62 0.05 -9.91
C LEU A 157 -13.76 -1.14 -10.33
N GLN A 158 -14.33 -2.02 -11.16
CA GLN A 158 -13.66 -3.23 -11.62
C GLN A 158 -12.85 -2.94 -12.88
N GLN A 159 -11.62 -3.45 -12.92
CA GLN A 159 -10.77 -3.39 -14.09
C GLN A 159 -11.36 -4.24 -15.22
N ASN A 160 -11.13 -3.81 -16.46
CA ASN A 160 -11.53 -4.53 -17.67
C ASN A 160 -10.32 -4.98 -18.50
N ASN A 161 -9.14 -4.98 -17.87
CA ASN A 161 -7.86 -5.35 -18.42
C ASN A 161 -7.13 -6.30 -17.45
N GLY A 162 -6.01 -6.85 -17.91
CA GLY A 162 -5.08 -7.68 -17.15
C GLY A 162 -3.68 -7.46 -17.65
#